data_AF-A0A7C5J8S9-F1
#
_entry.id   AF-A0A7C5J8S9-F1
#
_cell.length_a   1.000
_cell.length_b   1.000
_cell.length_c   1.000
_cell.angle_alpha   90.00
_cell.angle_beta   90.00
_cell.angle_gamma   90.00
#
_symmetry.space_group_name_H-M   'P 1'
#
loop_
_entity.id
_entity.type
_entity.pdbx_description
1 polymer ?
#
loop_
_entity_poly.entity_id
_entity_poly.type
_entity_poly.pdbx_seq_one_letter_code
_entity_poly.pdbx_strand_id
1 'polypeptide(L)'
;MMRRVGLLVALALTGCQTLDAELPVPELDEAAFRCEVEPVLMARCGSYACHGDGSRPFRIFAINRLRLNPERAESGYVLNAPMTPEEHAANLDMALGFAEPGDFDRSQLLLKPLDVEAGGLFHRGGMIFSNVDVFSSEDDVGYEIIEAWLGGGTRQPDCEPNEEVGQ
;
A
#
# COMPACT_ATOMS: atom_id res chain seq x y z
N MET A 1 -44.55 43.09 9.82
CA MET A 1 -43.06 43.13 9.87
C MET A 1 -42.61 42.11 10.92
N MET A 2 -42.64 40.82 10.58
CA MET A 2 -42.26 39.73 11.50
C MET A 2 -41.88 38.51 10.66
N ARG A 3 -40.59 38.37 10.35
CA ARG A 3 -40.03 37.22 9.64
C ARG A 3 -38.51 37.31 9.80
N ARG A 4 -37.84 36.16 10.04
CA ARG A 4 -36.38 35.92 9.98
C ARG A 4 -35.55 35.92 11.27
N VAL A 5 -36.03 35.36 12.38
CA VAL A 5 -35.14 35.08 13.54
C VAL A 5 -35.00 33.59 13.88
N GLY A 6 -35.90 32.72 13.40
CA GLY A 6 -35.90 31.30 13.80
C GLY A 6 -34.95 30.35 13.07
N LEU A 7 -34.26 30.78 12.00
CA LEU A 7 -33.55 29.84 11.10
C LEU A 7 -32.02 29.75 11.29
N LEU A 8 -31.42 30.59 12.14
CA LEU A 8 -29.95 30.66 12.26
C LEU A 8 -29.34 29.81 13.38
N VAL A 9 -30.15 29.27 14.30
CA VAL A 9 -29.65 28.50 15.46
C VAL A 9 -29.54 26.99 15.16
N ALA A 10 -30.23 26.49 14.13
CA ALA A 10 -30.25 25.06 13.81
C ALA A 10 -29.05 24.55 13.01
N LEU A 11 -28.20 25.42 12.43
CA LEU A 11 -27.04 25.01 11.61
C LEU A 11 -25.73 24.83 12.38
N ALA A 12 -25.67 25.19 13.68
CA ALA A 12 -24.41 25.19 14.43
C ALA A 12 -24.08 23.86 15.13
N LEU A 13 -25.00 22.87 15.13
CA LEU A 13 -24.87 21.64 15.92
C LEU A 13 -24.63 20.36 15.10
N THR A 14 -24.61 20.43 13.77
CA THR A 14 -24.43 19.25 12.89
C THR A 14 -23.00 19.07 12.38
N GLY A 15 -22.03 19.85 12.87
CA GLY A 15 -20.64 19.83 12.37
C GLY A 15 -19.64 18.97 13.14
N CYS A 16 -20.00 18.38 14.29
CA CYS A 16 -19.08 17.54 15.06
C CYS A 16 -19.17 16.08 14.60
N GLN A 17 -18.56 15.77 13.46
CA GLN A 17 -18.20 14.40 13.13
C GLN A 17 -16.80 14.11 13.71
N THR A 18 -16.69 13.05 14.49
CA THR A 18 -15.40 12.57 15.01
C THR A 18 -14.60 12.03 13.84
N LEU A 19 -13.58 12.78 13.41
CA LEU A 19 -12.63 12.34 12.39
C LEU A 19 -11.66 11.27 12.92
N ASP A 20 -11.63 11.06 14.25
CA ASP A 20 -10.78 10.10 14.95
C ASP A 20 -11.46 8.75 15.20
N ALA A 21 -12.50 8.41 14.44
CA ALA A 21 -13.07 7.07 14.51
C ALA A 21 -12.05 6.08 13.94
N GLU A 22 -11.38 5.32 14.82
CA GLU A 22 -10.52 4.20 14.45
C GLU A 22 -11.34 3.22 13.60
N LEU A 23 -10.99 3.12 12.32
CA LEU A 23 -11.55 2.08 11.46
C LEU A 23 -10.89 0.75 11.82
N PRO A 24 -11.64 -0.35 11.87
CA PRO A 24 -11.04 -1.65 12.10
C PRO A 24 -10.03 -1.93 10.99
N VAL A 25 -8.81 -2.28 11.39
CA VAL A 25 -7.78 -2.74 10.46
C VAL A 25 -8.27 -4.05 9.84
N PRO A 26 -8.20 -4.20 8.50
CA PRO A 26 -8.50 -5.46 7.85
C PRO A 26 -7.83 -6.68 8.49
N GLU A 27 -8.61 -7.73 8.77
CA GLU A 27 -8.07 -9.04 9.18
C GLU A 27 -7.60 -9.81 7.92
N LEU A 28 -6.44 -9.41 7.38
CA LEU A 28 -5.75 -10.13 6.30
C LEU A 28 -4.58 -10.94 6.86
N ASP A 29 -4.22 -12.03 6.19
CA ASP A 29 -3.20 -12.96 6.66
C ASP A 29 -1.78 -12.37 6.50
N GLU A 30 -1.08 -12.18 7.62
CA GLU A 30 0.29 -11.64 7.65
C GLU A 30 1.29 -12.56 6.93
N ALA A 31 1.13 -13.88 7.05
CA ALA A 31 2.03 -14.82 6.40
C ALA A 31 1.88 -14.77 4.87
N ALA A 32 0.66 -14.72 4.35
CA ALA A 32 0.40 -14.53 2.93
C ALA A 32 0.94 -13.19 2.43
N PHE A 33 0.76 -12.11 3.21
CA PHE A 33 1.37 -10.84 2.88
C PHE A 33 2.89 -10.96 2.76
N ARG A 34 3.53 -11.47 3.81
CA ARG A 34 4.99 -11.55 3.91
C ARG A 34 5.60 -12.44 2.85
N CYS A 35 4.95 -13.55 2.51
CA CYS A 35 5.51 -14.54 1.60
C CYS A 35 5.20 -14.30 0.12
N GLU A 36 4.11 -13.59 -0.19
CA GLU A 36 3.61 -13.50 -1.56
C GLU A 36 3.46 -12.04 -2.00
N VAL A 37 2.80 -11.19 -1.21
CA VAL A 37 2.50 -9.80 -1.58
C VAL A 37 3.70 -8.87 -1.43
N GLU A 38 4.39 -8.92 -0.29
CA GLU A 38 5.52 -8.03 0.00
C GLU A 38 6.63 -8.12 -1.06
N PRO A 39 7.02 -9.30 -1.56
CA PRO A 39 7.95 -9.41 -2.68
C PRO A 39 7.53 -8.66 -3.95
N VAL A 40 6.24 -8.69 -4.31
CA VAL A 40 5.70 -7.94 -5.46
C VAL A 40 5.83 -6.44 -5.22
N LEU A 41 5.44 -5.97 -4.03
CA LEU A 41 5.53 -4.55 -3.66
C LEU A 41 6.98 -4.05 -3.65
N MET A 42 7.92 -4.84 -3.11
CA MET A 42 9.34 -4.49 -3.12
C MET A 42 9.89 -4.35 -4.54
N ALA A 43 9.65 -5.35 -5.39
CA ALA A 43 10.18 -5.41 -6.75
C ALA A 43 9.62 -4.29 -7.64
N ARG A 44 8.30 -4.07 -7.57
CA ARG A 44 7.56 -3.25 -8.56
C ARG A 44 7.22 -1.86 -8.06
N CYS A 45 7.05 -1.68 -6.75
CA CYS A 45 6.67 -0.39 -6.15
C CYS A 45 7.84 0.26 -5.40
N GLY A 46 8.68 -0.53 -4.72
CA GLY A 46 9.72 -0.09 -3.77
C GLY A 46 10.94 0.63 -4.36
N SER A 47 10.91 1.03 -5.64
CA SER A 47 12.02 1.78 -6.23
C SER A 47 12.16 3.21 -5.66
N TYR A 48 13.39 3.73 -5.60
CA TYR A 48 13.64 5.11 -5.11
C TYR A 48 12.92 6.20 -5.94
N ALA A 49 12.59 5.93 -7.20
CA ALA A 49 11.81 6.85 -8.02
C ALA A 49 10.31 6.80 -7.70
N CYS A 50 9.88 5.74 -7.02
CA CYS A 50 8.50 5.41 -6.68
C CYS A 50 8.32 5.38 -5.15
N HIS A 51 7.99 4.23 -4.56
CA HIS A 51 7.61 4.12 -3.14
C HIS A 51 8.78 3.81 -2.19
N GLY A 52 9.99 3.65 -2.72
CA GLY A 52 11.23 3.56 -1.96
C GLY A 52 11.80 4.93 -1.53
N ASP A 53 10.97 5.96 -1.42
CA ASP A 53 11.36 7.32 -1.02
C ASP A 53 10.53 7.72 0.20
N GLY A 54 11.21 8.00 1.32
CA GLY A 54 10.58 8.33 2.59
C GLY A 54 9.75 9.62 2.57
N SER A 55 9.85 10.43 1.53
CA SER A 55 9.05 11.64 1.34
C SER A 55 7.70 11.40 0.64
N ARG A 56 7.47 10.18 0.11
CA ARG A 56 6.26 9.84 -0.64
C ARG A 56 5.25 9.07 0.21
N PRO A 57 3.95 9.20 -0.09
CA PRO A 57 2.93 8.34 0.51
C PRO A 57 3.12 6.88 0.07
N PHE A 58 2.59 5.94 0.86
CA PHE A 58 2.73 4.50 0.66
C PHE A 58 4.21 4.10 0.58
N ARG A 59 4.92 4.11 1.71
CA ARG A 59 6.36 3.84 1.74
C ARG A 59 6.59 2.33 1.76
N ILE A 60 7.49 1.86 0.91
CA ILE A 60 7.89 0.45 0.85
C ILE A 60 9.38 0.35 1.17
N PHE A 61 9.68 -0.38 2.24
CA PHE A 61 11.03 -0.77 2.62
C PHE A 61 11.43 -2.00 1.82
N ALA A 62 12.67 -2.00 1.32
CA ALA A 62 13.22 -3.15 0.61
C ALA A 62 14.75 -3.21 0.73
N ILE A 63 15.30 -4.39 0.49
CA ILE A 63 16.73 -4.61 0.32
C ILE A 63 17.24 -3.70 -0.83
N ASN A 64 18.37 -3.02 -0.64
CA ASN A 64 18.94 -2.04 -1.58
C ASN A 64 18.05 -0.82 -1.90
N ARG A 65 16.99 -0.58 -1.10
CA ARG A 65 16.05 0.55 -1.27
C ARG A 65 15.92 1.33 0.04
N LEU A 66 14.75 1.92 0.30
CA LEU A 66 14.43 2.59 1.55
C LEU A 66 14.61 1.64 2.73
N ARG A 67 15.27 2.11 3.80
CA ARG A 67 15.46 1.38 5.05
C ARG A 67 14.92 2.22 6.22
N LEU A 68 14.34 1.58 7.23
CA LEU A 68 13.74 2.28 8.37
C LEU A 68 14.79 2.94 9.27
N ASN A 69 15.91 2.25 9.49
CA ASN A 69 17.01 2.71 10.33
C ASN A 69 18.33 2.70 9.54
N PRO A 70 18.53 3.66 8.60
CA PRO A 70 19.75 3.72 7.80
C PRO A 70 21.00 3.93 8.68
N GLU A 71 20.85 4.50 9.87
CA GLU A 71 21.92 4.79 10.83
C GLU A 71 22.37 3.58 11.67
N ARG A 72 21.63 2.45 11.68
CA ARG A 72 22.09 1.19 12.32
C ARG A 72 23.34 0.59 11.64
N ALA A 73 23.84 1.26 10.61
CA ALA A 73 25.08 1.07 9.89
C ALA A 73 26.36 1.51 10.67
N GLU A 74 26.39 1.46 12.01
CA GLU A 74 27.65 1.65 12.77
C GLU A 74 28.73 0.59 12.41
N SER A 75 28.35 -0.48 11.70
CA SER A 75 29.24 -1.49 11.10
C SER A 75 29.41 -1.37 9.57
N GLY A 76 28.86 -0.33 8.93
CA GLY A 76 28.81 -0.18 7.48
C GLY A 76 27.41 -0.45 6.92
N TYR A 77 26.96 0.42 6.01
CA TYR A 77 25.65 0.35 5.36
C TYR A 77 25.52 -0.95 4.56
N VAL A 78 24.91 -1.98 5.13
CA VAL A 78 24.56 -3.19 4.40
C VAL A 78 23.14 -2.96 3.86
N LEU A 79 22.99 -2.08 2.85
CA LEU A 79 21.71 -1.88 2.17
C LEU A 79 21.14 -3.21 1.66
N ASN A 80 22.00 -4.16 1.36
CA ASN A 80 21.68 -5.53 0.96
C ASN A 80 21.44 -6.52 2.12
N ALA A 81 21.40 -6.08 3.37
CA ALA A 81 21.07 -6.95 4.50
C ALA A 81 19.58 -7.32 4.44
N PRO A 82 19.19 -8.49 4.98
CA PRO A 82 17.79 -8.83 5.18
C PRO A 82 17.03 -7.69 5.86
N MET A 83 15.75 -7.55 5.52
CA MET A 83 14.89 -6.57 6.16
C MET A 83 14.69 -6.93 7.63
N THR A 84 14.51 -5.90 8.46
CA THR A 84 14.20 -6.14 9.88
C THR A 84 12.72 -6.48 10.05
N PRO A 85 12.32 -7.17 11.15
CA PRO A 85 10.91 -7.40 11.45
C PRO A 85 10.07 -6.12 11.46
N GLU A 86 10.65 -4.99 11.89
CA GLU A 86 9.97 -3.69 11.88
C GLU A 86 9.77 -3.13 10.47
N GLU A 87 10.67 -3.42 9.53
CA GLU A 87 10.50 -3.06 8.11
C GLU A 87 9.38 -3.88 7.47
N HIS A 88 9.32 -5.19 7.75
CA HIS A 88 8.23 -6.06 7.31
C HIS A 88 6.87 -5.61 7.87
N ALA A 89 6.80 -5.33 9.16
CA ALA A 89 5.57 -4.86 9.80
C ALA A 89 5.12 -3.51 9.22
N ALA A 90 6.04 -2.58 8.99
CA ALA A 90 5.71 -1.28 8.40
C ALA A 90 5.21 -1.39 6.95
N ASN A 91 5.73 -2.35 6.16
CA ASN A 91 5.21 -2.64 4.83
C ASN A 91 3.77 -3.17 4.89
N LEU A 92 3.48 -4.08 5.82
CA LEU A 92 2.13 -4.61 6.03
C LEU A 92 1.17 -3.50 6.44
N ASP A 93 1.52 -2.68 7.43
CA ASP A 93 0.70 -1.54 7.87
C ASP A 93 0.39 -0.59 6.70
N MET A 94 1.37 -0.38 5.82
CA MET A 94 1.16 0.44 4.62
C MET A 94 0.23 -0.22 3.61
N ALA A 95 0.35 -1.52 3.37
CA ALA A 95 -0.58 -2.24 2.49
C ALA A 95 -2.01 -2.22 3.04
N LEU A 96 -2.19 -2.45 4.34
CA LEU A 96 -3.50 -2.45 4.99
C LEU A 96 -4.21 -1.10 4.90
N GLY A 97 -3.46 0.01 4.95
CA GLY A 97 -4.03 1.36 4.78
C GLY A 97 -4.57 1.67 3.37
N PHE A 98 -4.27 0.83 2.38
CA PHE A 98 -4.73 0.97 0.99
C PHE A 98 -5.57 -0.24 0.53
N ALA A 99 -5.76 -1.23 1.41
CA ALA A 99 -6.52 -2.44 1.15
C ALA A 99 -8.01 -2.23 1.43
N GLU A 100 -8.84 -2.85 0.59
CA GLU A 100 -10.28 -3.02 0.83
C GLU A 100 -10.62 -4.52 0.62
N PRO A 101 -10.51 -5.35 1.66
CA PRO A 101 -10.73 -6.80 1.54
C PRO A 101 -12.12 -7.13 1.03
N GLY A 102 -12.19 -8.00 0.02
CA GLY A 102 -13.45 -8.39 -0.63
C GLY A 102 -14.16 -7.31 -1.44
N ASP A 103 -13.60 -6.10 -1.57
CA ASP A 103 -14.12 -4.98 -2.36
C ASP A 103 -13.01 -4.41 -3.27
N PHE A 104 -12.65 -5.19 -4.29
CA PHE A 104 -11.49 -4.92 -5.16
C PHE A 104 -11.63 -3.60 -5.93
N ASP A 105 -12.85 -3.24 -6.33
CA ASP A 105 -13.20 -1.98 -7.01
C ASP A 105 -13.00 -0.73 -6.14
N ARG A 106 -12.67 -0.90 -4.85
CA ARG A 106 -12.31 0.20 -3.94
C ARG A 106 -10.88 0.11 -3.42
N SER A 107 -10.22 -1.03 -3.58
CA SER A 107 -8.86 -1.26 -3.10
C SER A 107 -7.86 -0.44 -3.89
N GLN A 108 -7.34 0.63 -3.27
CA GLN A 108 -6.30 1.46 -3.90
C GLN A 108 -5.01 0.67 -4.16
N LEU A 109 -4.79 -0.41 -3.41
CA LEU A 109 -3.66 -1.33 -3.59
C LEU A 109 -3.70 -2.08 -4.94
N LEU A 110 -4.89 -2.29 -5.52
CA LEU A 110 -5.07 -2.86 -6.87
C LEU A 110 -5.21 -1.77 -7.93
N LEU A 111 -6.05 -0.77 -7.66
CA LEU A 111 -6.45 0.21 -8.67
C LEU A 111 -5.36 1.20 -9.04
N LYS A 112 -4.51 1.63 -8.09
CA LYS A 112 -3.41 2.57 -8.39
C LYS A 112 -2.34 1.96 -9.30
N PRO A 113 -1.84 0.75 -9.06
CA PRO A 113 -0.81 0.18 -9.94
C PRO A 113 -1.35 -0.35 -11.27
N LEU A 114 -2.66 -0.53 -11.44
CA LEU A 114 -3.29 -1.02 -12.68
C LEU A 114 -3.41 0.07 -13.75
N ASP A 115 -3.19 -0.30 -15.01
CA ASP A 115 -3.39 0.58 -16.16
C ASP A 115 -4.82 1.12 -16.25
N VAL A 116 -4.95 2.41 -16.60
CA VAL A 116 -6.25 3.08 -16.74
C VAL A 116 -7.10 2.49 -17.87
N GLU A 117 -6.49 1.92 -18.92
CA GLU A 117 -7.22 1.22 -19.99
C GLU A 117 -7.77 -0.13 -19.51
N ALA A 118 -7.16 -0.71 -18.47
CA ALA A 118 -7.62 -1.93 -17.81
C ALA A 118 -8.59 -1.68 -16.63
N GLY A 119 -8.99 -0.42 -16.40
CA GLY A 119 -9.91 -0.05 -15.32
C GLY A 119 -9.24 0.52 -14.07
N GLY A 120 -7.92 0.69 -14.09
CA GLY A 120 -7.16 1.30 -13.01
C GLY A 120 -7.37 2.81 -12.86
N LEU A 121 -6.68 3.38 -11.87
CA LEU A 121 -6.72 4.80 -11.52
C LEU A 121 -5.43 5.50 -11.94
N PHE A 122 -5.53 6.80 -12.20
CA PHE A 122 -4.35 7.61 -12.48
C PHE A 122 -3.26 7.41 -11.42
N HIS A 123 -2.09 7.01 -11.91
CA HIS A 123 -0.89 6.78 -11.15
C HIS A 123 0.31 7.43 -11.83
N ARG A 124 1.14 8.08 -11.02
CA ARG A 124 2.24 8.91 -11.54
C ARG A 124 3.27 8.07 -12.30
N GLY A 125 3.36 6.76 -12.01
CA GLY A 125 4.27 5.82 -12.69
C GLY A 125 4.07 5.79 -14.20
N GLY A 126 2.84 5.56 -14.67
CA GLY A 126 2.51 5.49 -16.10
C GLY A 126 2.92 6.74 -16.89
N MET A 127 2.80 7.94 -16.30
CA MET A 127 3.24 9.19 -16.96
C MET A 127 4.76 9.33 -17.10
N ILE A 128 5.55 8.70 -16.23
CA ILE A 128 7.02 8.85 -16.22
C ILE A 128 7.67 7.87 -17.21
N PHE A 129 7.09 6.68 -17.40
CA PHE A 129 7.74 5.57 -18.13
C PHE A 129 7.07 5.17 -19.45
N SER A 130 6.31 6.08 -20.09
CA SER A 130 5.71 5.90 -21.43
C SER A 130 4.36 5.16 -21.48
N ASN A 131 3.46 5.46 -20.55
CA ASN A 131 2.06 5.00 -20.52
C ASN A 131 1.88 3.48 -20.34
N VAL A 132 2.75 2.85 -19.54
CA VAL A 132 2.46 1.54 -18.97
C VAL A 132 2.57 1.70 -17.47
N ASP A 133 1.48 1.47 -16.75
CA ASP A 133 1.49 1.44 -15.29
C ASP A 133 2.13 0.14 -14.78
N VAL A 134 2.12 -0.09 -13.47
CA VAL A 134 2.84 -1.21 -12.85
C VAL A 134 2.28 -2.56 -13.28
N PHE A 135 0.96 -2.65 -13.47
CA PHE A 135 0.26 -3.80 -14.01
C PHE A 135 -0.48 -3.37 -15.27
N SER A 136 -0.21 -4.05 -16.39
CA SER A 136 -0.86 -3.74 -17.66
C SER A 136 -2.31 -4.27 -17.76
N SER A 137 -2.64 -5.30 -16.98
CA SER A 137 -3.98 -5.87 -16.87
C SER A 137 -4.14 -6.62 -15.53
N GLU A 138 -5.35 -7.07 -15.24
CA GLU A 138 -5.65 -7.91 -14.08
C GLU A 138 -5.04 -9.32 -14.19
N ASP A 139 -4.72 -9.78 -15.41
CA ASP A 139 -4.03 -11.06 -15.66
C ASP A 139 -2.52 -11.01 -15.33
N ASP A 140 -2.01 -9.87 -14.86
CA ASP A 140 -0.62 -9.79 -14.40
C ASP A 140 -0.45 -10.59 -13.10
N VAL A 141 0.55 -11.46 -13.05
CA VAL A 141 0.82 -12.31 -11.87
C VAL A 141 0.97 -11.52 -10.56
N GLY A 142 1.53 -10.31 -10.62
CA GLY A 142 1.65 -9.46 -9.44
C GLY A 142 0.31 -8.90 -8.98
N TYR A 143 -0.60 -8.64 -9.92
CA TYR A 143 -1.97 -8.24 -9.62
C TYR A 143 -2.74 -9.40 -8.97
N GLU A 144 -2.72 -10.58 -9.59
CA GLU A 144 -3.41 -11.78 -9.09
C GLU A 144 -2.96 -12.16 -7.66
N ILE A 145 -1.67 -12.04 -7.35
CA ILE A 145 -1.13 -12.29 -6.00
C ILE A 145 -1.75 -11.34 -4.97
N ILE A 146 -1.78 -10.04 -5.29
CA ILE A 146 -2.36 -9.03 -4.38
C ILE A 146 -3.87 -9.25 -4.25
N GLU A 147 -4.57 -9.54 -5.35
CA GLU A 147 -6.00 -9.82 -5.36
C GLU A 147 -6.34 -11.05 -4.51
N ALA A 148 -5.58 -12.15 -4.67
CA ALA A 148 -5.78 -13.37 -3.90
C ALA A 148 -5.64 -13.12 -2.39
N TRP A 149 -4.65 -12.33 -1.98
CA TRP A 149 -4.49 -11.93 -0.58
C TRP A 149 -5.67 -11.09 -0.09
N LEU A 150 -6.09 -10.08 -0.85
CA LEU A 150 -7.27 -9.25 -0.54
C LEU A 150 -8.58 -10.05 -0.50
N GLY A 151 -8.64 -11.17 -1.23
CA GLY A 151 -9.73 -12.15 -1.22
C GLY A 151 -9.71 -13.11 -0.02
N GLY A 152 -8.75 -12.98 0.90
CA GLY A 152 -8.62 -13.83 2.08
C GLY A 152 -7.69 -15.03 1.90
N GLY A 153 -6.75 -14.95 0.95
CA GLY A 153 -5.66 -15.92 0.82
C GLY A 153 -4.86 -16.06 2.12
N THR A 154 -4.42 -17.28 2.43
CA THR A 154 -3.66 -17.60 3.64
C THR A 154 -2.43 -18.41 3.29
N ARG A 155 -1.38 -18.29 4.10
CA ARG A 155 -0.13 -19.00 3.90
C ARG A 155 0.45 -19.47 5.24
N GLN A 156 1.30 -20.51 5.19
CA GLN A 156 2.12 -20.85 6.35
C GLN A 156 3.29 -19.88 6.47
N PRO A 157 3.76 -19.51 7.67
CA PRO A 157 4.87 -18.59 7.85
C PRO A 157 6.23 -19.28 7.61
N ASP A 158 6.39 -19.91 6.44
CA ASP A 158 7.53 -20.76 6.07
C ASP A 158 8.47 -20.12 5.03
N CYS A 159 8.32 -18.81 4.78
CA CYS A 159 9.16 -18.06 3.86
C CYS A 159 10.21 -17.20 4.56
N GLU A 160 11.30 -16.96 3.83
CA GLU A 160 12.30 -15.94 4.11
C GLU A 160 12.25 -14.93 2.94
N PRO A 161 11.50 -13.83 3.05
CA PRO A 161 11.23 -12.89 1.96
C PRO A 161 12.44 -12.00 1.69
N ASN A 162 13.51 -12.63 1.21
CA ASN A 162 14.79 -11.97 0.91
C ASN A 162 15.01 -11.83 -0.61
N GLU A 163 14.14 -12.44 -1.42
CA GLU A 163 14.21 -12.43 -2.87
C GLU A 163 13.03 -11.63 -3.44
N GLU A 164 13.35 -10.58 -4.19
CA GLU A 164 12.37 -9.90 -5.05
C GLU A 164 11.87 -10.90 -6.10
N VAL A 165 10.57 -11.22 -6.10
CA VAL A 165 9.93 -12.00 -7.17
C VAL A 165 9.01 -11.11 -8.01
N GLY A 166 8.97 -11.38 -9.32
CA GLY A 166 8.09 -10.71 -10.27
C GLY A 166 8.74 -9.61 -11.12
N GLN A 167 9.88 -9.91 -11.78
CA GLN A 167 10.24 -9.13 -12.98
C GLN A 167 9.25 -9.38 -14.11
#